data_AF-A0A349B931-F1
#
_entry.id   AF-A0A349B931-F1
#
_cell.length_a   1.000
_cell.length_b   1.000
_cell.length_c   1.000
_cell.angle_alpha   90.00
_cell.angle_beta   90.00
_cell.angle_gamma   90.00
#
_symmetry.space_group_name_H-M   'P 1'
#
loop_
_entity.id
_entity.type
_entity.pdbx_description
1 polymer ?
#
loop_
_entity_poly.entity_id
_entity_poly.type
_entity_poly.pdbx_seq_one_letter_code
_entity_poly.pdbx_strand_id
1 'polypeptide(L)'
;MGDHGAAVAVGLFSTRRVKRVAPGRYRIALPGPERELLTTLVPQLRELLTTDDPSLNRLFPTAYADDPERDAGYHAMVRDELLEKRFHSLDVLERTVEGGEVDEETLASWMRALNDLRLVLGTRLDVSEDDDPMDIDPDDPLAPAWSIYHYLAALQSMIIDALSQEL
;
A
#
# COMPACT_ATOMS: atom_id res chain seq x y z
N MET A 1 10.25 -15.42 24.93
CA MET A 1 10.66 -14.27 24.09
C MET A 1 9.65 -14.23 22.95
N GLY A 2 8.46 -13.64 23.15
CA GLY A 2 7.33 -13.79 22.21
C GLY A 2 6.27 -12.69 22.31
N ASP A 3 6.59 -11.59 23.00
CA ASP A 3 5.63 -10.52 23.33
C ASP A 3 5.73 -9.32 22.37
N HIS A 4 6.80 -9.25 21.56
CA HIS A 4 7.09 -8.07 20.73
C HIS A 4 6.29 -8.07 19.41
N GLY A 5 6.05 -9.22 18.79
CA GLY A 5 5.29 -9.30 17.52
C GLY A 5 3.81 -8.95 17.72
N ALA A 6 3.18 -9.52 18.75
CA ALA A 6 1.79 -9.24 19.10
C ALA A 6 1.59 -7.79 19.59
N ALA A 7 2.52 -7.24 20.38
CA ALA A 7 2.43 -5.85 20.84
C ALA A 7 2.61 -4.83 19.71
N VAL A 8 3.45 -5.12 18.71
CA VAL A 8 3.60 -4.27 17.51
C VAL A 8 2.32 -4.30 16.68
N ALA A 9 1.76 -5.49 16.42
CA ALA A 9 0.46 -5.62 15.75
C ALA A 9 -0.63 -4.82 16.49
N VAL A 10 -0.79 -5.01 17.80
CA VAL A 10 -1.79 -4.30 18.62
C VAL A 10 -1.55 -2.77 18.67
N GLY A 11 -0.30 -2.31 18.62
CA GLY A 11 0.07 -0.88 18.59
C GLY A 11 -0.22 -0.18 17.25
N LEU A 12 -0.13 -0.91 16.13
CA LEU A 12 -0.43 -0.40 14.78
C LEU A 12 -1.92 -0.02 14.62
N PHE A 13 -2.83 -0.68 15.36
CA PHE A 13 -4.27 -0.45 15.23
C PHE A 13 -4.88 0.56 16.23
N SER A 14 -4.14 0.99 17.25
CA SER A 14 -4.73 1.70 18.40
C SER A 14 -4.93 3.22 18.22
N THR A 15 -4.28 3.86 17.25
CA THR A 15 -4.38 5.33 17.06
C THR A 15 -4.69 5.70 15.60
N ARG A 16 -5.71 6.54 15.37
CA ARG A 16 -5.98 7.07 14.03
C ARG A 16 -4.79 7.89 13.51
N ARG A 17 -4.14 7.41 12.44
CA ARG A 17 -3.06 8.10 11.72
C ARG A 17 -3.58 9.21 10.80
N VAL A 18 -4.82 9.06 10.32
CA VAL A 18 -5.46 9.97 9.37
C VAL A 18 -6.77 10.49 9.97
N LYS A 19 -7.00 11.79 9.90
CA LYS A 19 -8.22 12.45 10.38
C LYS A 19 -8.66 13.54 9.41
N ARG A 20 -9.96 13.63 9.13
CA ARG A 20 -10.53 14.80 8.45
C ARG A 20 -10.55 15.98 9.42
N VAL A 21 -10.07 17.15 8.98
CA VAL A 21 -10.01 18.37 9.81
C VAL A 21 -10.92 19.48 9.31
N ALA A 22 -11.24 19.49 8.01
CA ALA A 22 -12.22 20.38 7.37
C ALA A 22 -12.70 19.73 6.05
N PRO A 23 -13.71 20.28 5.34
CA PRO A 23 -14.07 19.80 4.01
C PRO A 23 -12.86 19.74 3.07
N GLY A 24 -12.58 18.57 2.49
CA GLY A 24 -11.45 18.34 1.59
C GLY A 24 -10.06 18.47 2.23
N ARG A 25 -9.97 18.51 3.58
CA ARG A 25 -8.70 18.67 4.31
C ARG A 25 -8.52 17.61 5.38
N TYR A 26 -7.34 17.03 5.38
CA TYR A 26 -6.99 15.88 6.21
C TYR A 26 -5.68 16.13 6.93
N ARG A 27 -5.49 15.51 8.08
CA ARG A 27 -4.23 15.51 8.81
C ARG A 27 -3.67 14.10 8.89
N ILE A 28 -2.42 13.95 8.48
CA ILE A 28 -1.62 12.74 8.61
C ILE A 28 -0.67 12.92 9.80
N ALA A 29 -0.67 11.94 10.70
CA ALA A 29 0.23 11.89 11.85
C ALA A 29 0.72 10.45 12.04
N LEU A 30 1.90 10.17 11.49
CA LEU A 30 2.56 8.88 11.57
C LEU A 30 3.64 8.88 12.68
N PRO A 31 3.70 7.84 13.54
CA PRO A 31 4.85 7.57 14.38
C PRO A 31 6.15 7.43 13.59
N GLY A 32 7.29 7.72 14.23
CA GLY A 32 8.63 7.60 13.63
C GLY A 32 8.88 6.29 12.88
N PRO A 33 8.67 5.12 13.51
CA PRO A 33 8.91 3.83 12.85
C PRO A 33 8.03 3.58 11.62
N GLU A 34 6.80 4.10 11.61
CA GLU A 34 5.89 3.98 10.47
C GLU A 34 6.31 4.84 9.30
N ARG A 35 6.83 6.05 9.58
CA ARG A 35 7.43 6.91 8.55
C ARG A 35 8.66 6.27 7.96
N GLU A 36 9.58 5.79 8.81
CA GLU A 36 10.80 5.09 8.38
C GLU A 36 10.49 3.87 7.52
N LEU A 37 9.46 3.09 7.87
CA LEU A 37 8.99 1.96 7.08
C LEU A 37 8.54 2.42 5.68
N LEU A 38 7.66 3.43 5.59
CA LEU A 38 7.19 3.93 4.29
C LEU A 38 8.33 4.54 3.46
N THR A 39 9.22 5.31 4.08
CA THR A 39 10.43 5.87 3.44
C THR A 39 11.36 4.77 2.91
N THR A 40 11.33 3.59 3.53
CA THR A 40 12.11 2.43 3.08
C THR A 40 11.42 1.67 1.95
N LEU A 41 10.09 1.52 2.00
CA LEU A 41 9.33 0.74 1.03
C LEU A 41 9.14 1.48 -0.31
N VAL A 42 8.98 2.80 -0.30
CA VAL A 42 8.70 3.58 -1.51
C VAL A 42 9.82 3.50 -2.55
N PRO A 43 11.11 3.69 -2.21
CA PRO A 43 12.20 3.52 -3.17
C PRO A 43 12.31 2.09 -3.71
N GLN A 44 12.05 1.08 -2.88
CA GLN A 44 12.07 -0.33 -3.30
C GLN A 44 11.00 -0.63 -4.35
N LEU A 45 9.77 -0.13 -4.14
CA LEU A 45 8.72 -0.27 -5.14
C LEU A 45 9.05 0.51 -6.41
N ARG A 46 9.62 1.72 -6.29
CA ARG A 46 10.06 2.52 -7.44
C ARG A 46 11.08 1.77 -8.30
N GLU A 47 12.07 1.15 -7.66
CA GLU A 47 13.06 0.32 -8.36
C GLU A 47 12.39 -0.90 -9.01
N LEU A 48 11.54 -1.60 -8.28
CA LEU A 48 10.82 -2.78 -8.77
C LEU A 48 9.96 -2.47 -10.00
N LEU A 49 9.28 -1.31 -10.04
CA LEU A 49 8.45 -0.90 -11.19
C LEU A 49 9.24 -0.74 -12.50
N THR A 50 10.57 -0.73 -12.45
CA THR A 50 11.45 -0.67 -13.63
C THR A 50 11.86 -2.05 -14.14
N THR A 51 11.41 -3.13 -13.49
CA THR A 51 11.75 -4.52 -13.84
C THR A 51 10.52 -5.28 -14.34
N ASP A 52 10.73 -6.52 -14.78
CA ASP A 52 9.67 -7.46 -15.16
C ASP A 52 9.43 -8.50 -14.05
N ASP A 53 9.44 -8.06 -12.79
CA ASP A 53 9.32 -8.95 -11.63
C ASP A 53 7.89 -9.53 -11.53
N PRO A 54 7.71 -10.85 -11.34
CA PRO A 54 6.39 -11.48 -11.25
C PRO A 54 5.49 -10.92 -10.14
N SER A 55 6.05 -10.33 -9.08
CA SER A 55 5.28 -9.69 -8.01
C SER A 55 4.51 -8.44 -8.47
N LEU A 56 4.83 -7.91 -9.66
CA LEU A 56 4.09 -6.81 -10.28
C LEU A 56 2.83 -7.28 -11.02
N ASN A 57 2.60 -8.58 -11.20
CA ASN A 57 1.48 -9.09 -12.00
C ASN A 57 0.12 -8.57 -11.54
N ARG A 58 -0.13 -8.47 -10.22
CA ARG A 58 -1.38 -7.90 -9.68
C ARG A 58 -1.52 -6.39 -9.93
N LEU A 59 -0.43 -5.68 -10.22
CA LEU A 59 -0.47 -4.28 -10.64
C LEU A 59 -0.85 -4.16 -12.13
N PHE A 60 -0.48 -5.10 -12.97
CA PHE A 60 -0.79 -5.08 -14.40
C PHE A 60 -1.71 -6.25 -14.77
N PRO A 61 -2.99 -6.25 -14.33
CA PRO A 61 -3.88 -7.38 -14.56
C PRO A 61 -4.16 -7.58 -16.05
N THR A 62 -4.28 -8.84 -16.44
CA THR A 62 -4.70 -9.27 -17.78
C THR A 62 -6.08 -8.69 -18.11
N ALA A 63 -6.18 -7.97 -19.22
CA ALA A 63 -7.42 -7.38 -19.70
C ALA A 63 -8.22 -8.34 -20.59
N TYR A 64 -7.53 -9.23 -21.32
CA TYR A 64 -8.12 -10.21 -22.22
C TYR A 64 -7.58 -11.62 -21.94
N ALA A 65 -8.20 -12.31 -20.98
CA ALA A 65 -7.76 -13.65 -20.54
C ALA A 65 -7.80 -14.71 -21.66
N ASP A 66 -8.76 -14.61 -22.58
CA ASP A 66 -8.98 -15.59 -23.65
C ASP A 66 -8.25 -15.24 -24.97
N ASP A 67 -7.57 -14.08 -25.04
CA ASP A 67 -6.94 -13.59 -26.28
C ASP A 67 -5.57 -12.95 -25.97
N PRO A 68 -4.49 -13.76 -25.91
CA PRO A 68 -3.15 -13.30 -25.55
C PRO A 68 -2.56 -12.25 -26.50
N GLU A 69 -2.89 -12.31 -27.79
CA GLU A 69 -2.41 -11.33 -28.77
C GLU A 69 -3.04 -9.95 -28.51
N ARG A 70 -4.35 -9.93 -28.24
CA ARG A 70 -5.08 -8.72 -27.90
C ARG A 70 -4.68 -8.16 -26.54
N ASP A 71 -4.44 -9.03 -25.56
CA ASP A 71 -3.94 -8.65 -24.24
C ASP A 71 -2.57 -7.97 -24.32
N ALA A 72 -1.63 -8.56 -25.07
CA ALA A 72 -0.32 -7.97 -25.31
C ALA A 72 -0.41 -6.59 -25.98
N GLY A 73 -1.29 -6.46 -26.98
CA GLY A 73 -1.56 -5.18 -27.64
C GLY A 73 -2.13 -4.12 -26.69
N TYR A 74 -3.08 -4.50 -25.83
CA TYR A 74 -3.63 -3.62 -24.80
C TYR A 74 -2.55 -3.15 -23.82
N HIS A 75 -1.77 -4.09 -23.27
CA HIS A 75 -0.69 -3.77 -22.34
C HIS A 75 0.36 -2.84 -22.95
N ALA A 76 0.76 -3.07 -24.20
CA ALA A 76 1.68 -2.18 -24.90
C ALA A 76 1.17 -0.74 -25.02
N MET A 77 -0.16 -0.54 -25.09
CA MET A 77 -0.77 0.79 -25.18
C MET A 77 -0.88 1.51 -23.84
N VAL A 78 -1.17 0.78 -22.74
CA VAL A 78 -1.52 1.40 -21.45
C VAL A 78 -0.42 1.35 -20.39
N ARG A 79 0.63 0.53 -20.59
CA ARG A 79 1.65 0.27 -19.56
C ARG A 79 2.36 1.53 -19.09
N ASP A 80 2.72 2.41 -20.02
CA ASP A 80 3.45 3.65 -19.71
C ASP A 80 2.57 4.61 -18.88
N GLU A 81 1.29 4.76 -19.24
CA GLU A 81 0.35 5.59 -18.48
C GLU A 81 0.11 5.02 -17.06
N LEU A 82 0.01 3.69 -16.94
CA LEU A 82 -0.12 3.03 -15.64
C LEU A 82 1.14 3.26 -14.78
N LEU A 83 2.33 3.12 -15.36
CA LEU A 83 3.59 3.39 -14.68
C LEU A 83 3.69 4.84 -14.21
N GLU A 84 3.35 5.80 -15.08
CA GLU A 84 3.36 7.22 -14.74
C GLU A 84 2.47 7.53 -13.53
N LYS A 85 1.25 6.98 -13.49
CA LYS A 85 0.31 7.14 -12.35
C LYS A 85 0.87 6.56 -11.05
N ARG A 86 1.60 5.46 -11.12
CA ARG A 86 2.25 4.84 -9.95
C ARG A 86 3.41 5.67 -9.44
N PHE A 87 4.31 6.09 -10.33
CA PHE A 87 5.42 6.97 -9.95
C PHE A 87 4.91 8.27 -9.35
N HIS A 88 3.88 8.88 -9.94
CA HIS A 88 3.24 10.07 -9.37
C HIS A 88 2.70 9.82 -7.95
N SER A 89 2.01 8.70 -7.73
CA SER A 89 1.47 8.36 -6.41
C SER A 89 2.58 8.14 -5.36
N LEU A 90 3.68 7.50 -5.76
CA LEU A 90 4.88 7.32 -4.92
C LEU A 90 5.58 8.65 -4.61
N ASP A 91 5.71 9.54 -5.59
CA ASP A 91 6.31 10.87 -5.41
C ASP A 91 5.50 11.69 -4.40
N VAL A 92 4.17 11.66 -4.50
CA VAL A 92 3.28 12.37 -3.57
C VAL A 92 3.44 11.81 -2.16
N LEU A 93 3.42 10.48 -1.99
CA LEU A 93 3.61 9.83 -0.69
C LEU A 93 4.97 10.21 -0.10
N GLU A 94 6.06 10.08 -0.85
CA GLU A 94 7.43 10.39 -0.41
C GLU A 94 7.55 11.85 0.07
N ARG A 95 6.99 12.80 -0.68
CA ARG A 95 7.05 14.23 -0.34
C ARG A 95 6.23 14.60 0.89
N THR A 96 5.27 13.79 1.29
CA THR A 96 4.30 14.11 2.35
C THR A 96 4.34 13.13 3.53
N VAL A 97 5.26 12.16 3.51
CA VAL A 97 5.40 11.11 4.55
C VAL A 97 5.70 11.68 5.94
N GLU A 98 6.31 12.86 6.01
CA GLU A 98 6.54 13.58 7.27
C GLU A 98 5.24 13.94 8.00
N GLY A 99 4.11 13.96 7.29
CA GLY A 99 2.78 14.23 7.81
C GLY A 99 2.38 15.70 7.69
N GLY A 100 1.38 16.09 8.47
CA GLY A 100 0.80 17.44 8.42
C GLY A 100 -0.56 17.46 7.73
N GLU A 101 -1.00 18.65 7.32
CA GLU A 101 -2.27 18.82 6.62
C GLU A 101 -2.11 18.62 5.12
N VAL A 102 -3.02 17.84 4.54
CA VAL A 102 -3.07 17.50 3.12
C VAL A 102 -4.47 17.69 2.58
N ASP A 103 -4.58 17.83 1.26
CA ASP A 103 -5.86 17.82 0.56
C ASP A 103 -6.31 16.40 0.20
N GLU A 104 -7.51 16.32 -0.36
CA GLU A 104 -8.13 15.06 -0.78
C GLU A 104 -7.33 14.35 -1.89
N GLU A 105 -6.78 15.11 -2.84
CA GLU A 105 -6.00 14.56 -3.95
C GLU A 105 -4.71 13.89 -3.46
N THR A 106 -3.99 14.54 -2.53
CA THR A 106 -2.83 13.97 -1.86
C THR A 106 -3.20 12.68 -1.16
N LEU A 107 -4.31 12.66 -0.42
CA LEU A 107 -4.74 11.48 0.31
C LEU A 107 -5.19 10.33 -0.62
N ALA A 108 -5.77 10.66 -1.78
CA ALA A 108 -6.08 9.68 -2.82
C ALA A 108 -4.80 9.10 -3.46
N SER A 109 -3.74 9.90 -3.65
CA SER A 109 -2.43 9.43 -4.10
C SER A 109 -1.78 8.51 -3.06
N TRP A 110 -1.90 8.80 -1.77
CA TRP A 110 -1.50 7.88 -0.71
C TRP A 110 -2.23 6.55 -0.81
N MET A 111 -3.56 6.57 -0.98
CA MET A 111 -4.35 5.34 -1.10
C MET A 111 -3.87 4.47 -2.27
N ARG A 112 -3.58 5.07 -3.43
CA ARG A 112 -3.04 4.36 -4.60
C ARG A 112 -1.66 3.75 -4.32
N ALA A 113 -0.73 4.53 -3.77
CA ALA A 113 0.61 4.05 -3.45
C ALA A 113 0.61 2.92 -2.41
N LEU A 114 -0.19 3.03 -1.35
CA LEU A 114 -0.35 1.97 -0.34
C LEU A 114 -0.98 0.71 -0.94
N ASN A 115 -1.95 0.87 -1.84
CA ASN A 115 -2.54 -0.25 -2.56
C ASN A 115 -1.50 -0.97 -3.43
N ASP A 116 -0.67 -0.23 -4.16
CA ASP A 116 0.38 -0.81 -5.01
C ASP A 116 1.39 -1.62 -4.17
N LEU A 117 1.85 -1.05 -3.06
CA LEU A 117 2.72 -1.75 -2.09
C LEU A 117 2.06 -3.04 -1.57
N ARG A 118 0.78 -2.97 -1.21
CA ARG A 118 0.00 -4.10 -0.70
C ARG A 118 -0.16 -5.19 -1.75
N LEU A 119 -0.44 -4.83 -3.00
CA LEU A 119 -0.61 -5.79 -4.10
C LEU A 119 0.70 -6.53 -4.39
N VAL A 120 1.82 -5.82 -4.46
CA VAL A 120 3.15 -6.42 -4.67
C VAL A 120 3.50 -7.37 -3.54
N LEU A 121 3.34 -6.92 -2.29
CA LEU A 121 3.64 -7.73 -1.12
C LEU A 121 2.71 -8.95 -1.04
N GLY A 122 1.42 -8.75 -1.34
CA GLY A 122 0.43 -9.83 -1.39
C GLY A 122 0.72 -10.87 -2.46
N THR A 123 1.30 -10.48 -3.61
CA THR A 123 1.77 -11.47 -4.61
C THR A 123 2.97 -12.26 -4.11
N ARG A 124 3.91 -11.63 -3.40
CA ARG A 124 5.09 -12.32 -2.84
C ARG A 124 4.75 -13.27 -1.71
N LEU A 125 3.76 -12.91 -0.91
CA LEU A 125 3.21 -13.72 0.18
C LEU A 125 2.23 -14.79 -0.29
N ASP A 126 1.91 -14.82 -1.59
CA ASP A 126 0.88 -15.69 -2.18
C ASP A 126 -0.49 -15.59 -1.47
N VAL A 127 -0.88 -14.35 -1.11
CA VAL A 127 -2.11 -14.11 -0.34
C VAL A 127 -3.34 -14.55 -1.13
N SER A 128 -4.15 -15.41 -0.50
CA SER A 128 -5.41 -15.96 -0.98
C SER A 128 -6.62 -15.37 -0.22
N GLU A 129 -7.84 -15.64 -0.71
CA GLU A 129 -9.07 -15.22 -0.02
C GLU A 129 -9.33 -16.02 1.27
N ASP A 130 -8.70 -17.19 1.41
CA ASP A 130 -8.88 -18.10 2.53
C ASP A 130 -7.91 -17.81 3.71
N ASP A 131 -6.96 -16.88 3.52
CA ASP A 131 -5.96 -16.57 4.54
C ASP A 131 -6.56 -15.74 5.68
N ASP A 132 -6.41 -16.21 6.93
CA ASP A 132 -6.80 -15.44 8.11
C ASP A 132 -5.68 -14.47 8.53
N PRO A 133 -5.92 -13.14 8.54
CA PRO A 133 -4.96 -12.14 9.02
C PRO A 133 -4.44 -12.36 10.44
N MET A 134 -5.15 -13.14 11.25
CA MET A 134 -4.83 -13.40 12.65
C MET A 134 -4.04 -14.70 12.86
N ASP A 135 -3.84 -15.51 11.82
CA ASP A 135 -3.16 -16.81 11.87
C ASP A 135 -1.73 -16.73 11.34
N ILE A 136 -0.95 -15.78 11.87
CA ILE A 136 0.48 -15.65 11.54
C ILE A 136 1.29 -16.43 12.58
N ASP A 137 1.97 -17.49 12.14
CA ASP A 137 2.96 -18.17 12.97
C ASP A 137 4.13 -17.20 13.27
N PRO A 138 4.40 -16.85 14.53
CA PRO A 138 5.51 -15.96 14.88
C PRO A 138 6.89 -16.51 14.51
N ASP A 139 7.02 -17.83 14.30
CA ASP A 139 8.24 -18.49 13.86
C ASP A 139 8.36 -18.57 12.32
N ASP A 140 7.34 -18.13 11.56
CA ASP A 140 7.39 -18.04 10.09
C ASP A 140 8.47 -17.01 9.65
N PRO A 141 9.44 -17.40 8.80
CA PRO A 141 10.39 -16.47 8.19
C PRO A 141 9.74 -15.26 7.50
N LEU A 142 8.49 -15.38 7.05
CA LEU A 142 7.71 -14.33 6.39
C LEU A 142 6.84 -13.50 7.35
N ALA A 143 6.81 -13.81 8.65
CA ALA A 143 6.05 -13.04 9.64
C ALA A 143 6.28 -11.51 9.59
N PRO A 144 7.52 -11.00 9.33
CA PRO A 144 7.73 -9.56 9.13
C PRO A 144 7.02 -9.00 7.90
N ALA A 145 7.02 -9.75 6.79
CA ALA A 145 6.35 -9.34 5.55
C ALA A 145 4.82 -9.33 5.74
N TRP A 146 4.25 -10.32 6.42
CA TRP A 146 2.84 -10.31 6.82
C TRP A 146 2.49 -9.11 7.70
N SER A 147 3.34 -8.79 8.68
CA SER A 147 3.13 -7.61 9.55
C SER A 147 3.07 -6.30 8.75
N ILE A 148 3.95 -6.14 7.76
CA ILE A 148 3.93 -4.98 6.85
C ILE A 148 2.66 -4.98 6.00
N TYR A 149 2.26 -6.13 5.46
CA TYR A 149 1.05 -6.27 4.65
C TYR A 149 -0.20 -5.82 5.41
N HIS A 150 -0.38 -6.28 6.64
CA HIS A 150 -1.52 -5.89 7.48
C HIS A 150 -1.45 -4.43 7.92
N TYR A 151 -0.27 -3.90 8.21
CA TYR A 151 -0.09 -2.48 8.48
C TYR A 151 -0.55 -1.61 7.29
N LEU A 152 -0.10 -1.94 6.07
CA LEU A 152 -0.49 -1.19 4.87
C LEU A 152 -2.01 -1.23 4.66
N ALA A 153 -2.63 -2.40 4.87
CA ALA A 153 -4.08 -2.56 4.80
C ALA A 153 -4.81 -1.69 5.86
N ALA A 154 -4.31 -1.69 7.09
CA ALA A 154 -4.87 -0.88 8.19
C ALA A 154 -4.80 0.61 7.88
N LEU A 155 -3.63 1.09 7.43
CA LEU A 155 -3.43 2.49 7.09
C LEU A 155 -4.33 2.92 5.92
N GLN A 156 -4.46 2.06 4.89
CA GLN A 156 -5.35 2.31 3.77
C GLN A 156 -6.83 2.37 4.22
N SER A 157 -7.26 1.51 5.14
CA SER A 157 -8.59 1.57 5.74
C SER A 157 -8.83 2.90 6.46
N MET A 158 -7.86 3.40 7.22
CA MET A 158 -7.97 4.71 7.88
C MET A 158 -8.11 5.87 6.89
N ILE A 159 -7.48 5.77 5.72
CA ILE A 159 -7.63 6.75 4.64
C ILE A 159 -9.04 6.69 4.05
N ILE A 160 -9.55 5.49 3.73
CA ILE A 160 -10.90 5.29 3.21
C ILE A 160 -11.94 5.82 4.19
N ASP A 161 -11.77 5.54 5.47
CA ASP A 161 -12.66 6.03 6.53
C ASP A 161 -12.62 7.56 6.63
N ALA A 162 -11.44 8.18 6.46
CA ALA A 162 -11.32 9.63 6.48
C ALA A 162 -12.01 10.27 5.27
N LEU A 163 -11.84 9.71 4.08
CA LEU A 163 -12.45 10.21 2.84
C LEU A 163 -13.97 10.04 2.83
N SER A 164 -14.48 8.93 3.37
CA SER A 164 -15.90 8.60 3.42
C SER A 164 -16.69 9.34 4.51
N GLN A 165 -16.02 10.08 5.41
CA GLN A 165 -16.69 10.84 6.46
C GLN A 165 -17.43 12.06 5.90
N GLU A 166 -18.76 11.99 5.90
CA GLU A 166 -19.62 13.17 5.76
C GLU A 166 -19.54 14.04 7.03
N LEU A 167 -19.66 15.37 6.88
CA LEU A 167 -19.62 16.32 8.00
C LEU A 167 -20.98 16.40 8.71
#